data_AF-A0A248KE74-F1
#
_entry.id   AF-A0A248KE74-F1
#
_cell.length_a   1.000
_cell.length_b   1.000
_cell.length_c   1.000
_cell.angle_alpha   90.00
_cell.angle_beta   90.00
_cell.angle_gamma   90.00
#
_symmetry.space_group_name_H-M   'P 1'
#
loop_
_entity.id
_entity.type
_entity.pdbx_description
1 polymer ?
#
loop_
_entity_poly.entity_id
_entity_poly.type
_entity_poly.pdbx_seq_one_letter_code
_entity_poly.pdbx_strand_id
1 'polypeptide(L)'
;MKLPISSVDRKLPITTTHEDNKKIADGVFPNIKNIFNSSEEMDRKPGVFSHNGVSISQTGHAKQLVIIAHGGWKELERNTTLFSRQTGDGWTSVPHGTRIDFYSKDQDVVKGLSVLSEVNKRPHEALNGLEPCIDLSDSDIALLAQSRNIPAADVKNEMMKLAIYRNEYISGGDVVKNYALYYHDQTDFLLEKHQSESDNKEIDIAVVTDKKHKKHLSDIFDVIKRMGVTYDVIHFGACRVDRSGHAIPGLDNHASKK
;
A
#
# COMPACT_ATOMS: atom_id res chain seq x y z
N MET A 1 -18.50 2.70 -81.82
CA MET A 1 -17.97 3.35 -80.60
C MET A 1 -16.45 3.47 -80.72
N LYS A 2 -15.90 4.62 -80.33
CA LYS A 2 -14.55 5.14 -80.67
C LYS A 2 -13.38 4.32 -80.07
N LEU A 3 -12.33 4.09 -80.88
CA LEU A 3 -10.91 3.91 -80.47
C LEU A 3 -10.31 5.31 -80.11
N PRO A 4 -9.09 5.53 -79.52
CA PRO A 4 -7.80 4.80 -79.67
C PRO A 4 -6.82 4.81 -78.42
N ILE A 5 -5.78 3.97 -78.32
CA ILE A 5 -4.32 4.06 -78.70
C ILE A 5 -3.40 5.03 -77.90
N SER A 6 -2.29 4.46 -77.38
CA SER A 6 -0.93 5.02 -77.11
C SER A 6 -0.73 5.96 -75.89
N SER A 7 0.46 6.14 -75.30
CA SER A 7 1.86 6.03 -75.75
C SER A 7 2.81 6.02 -74.51
N VAL A 8 3.88 5.22 -74.48
CA VAL A 8 5.31 5.60 -74.64
C VAL A 8 5.89 6.33 -73.40
N ASP A 9 6.75 5.75 -72.54
CA ASP A 9 8.19 5.38 -72.67
C ASP A 9 9.15 6.47 -72.08
N ARG A 10 10.22 5.98 -71.42
CA ARG A 10 11.53 6.62 -71.10
C ARG A 10 11.80 7.37 -69.78
N LYS A 11 12.44 6.62 -68.85
CA LYS A 11 13.83 6.76 -68.33
C LYS A 11 14.38 8.18 -68.02
N LEU A 12 14.63 8.52 -66.74
CA LEU A 12 15.94 8.47 -66.01
C LEU A 12 16.70 9.85 -66.05
N PRO A 13 17.80 10.11 -65.30
CA PRO A 13 17.85 10.59 -63.91
C PRO A 13 18.90 11.74 -63.67
N ILE A 14 19.27 11.95 -62.39
CA ILE A 14 20.56 12.45 -61.81
C ILE A 14 20.80 13.97 -61.60
N THR A 15 21.02 14.31 -60.31
CA THR A 15 21.88 15.30 -59.62
C THR A 15 22.33 16.61 -60.28
N THR A 16 22.33 17.66 -59.44
CA THR A 16 23.36 18.72 -59.43
C THR A 16 23.71 19.12 -58.00
N THR A 17 25.02 19.19 -57.72
CA THR A 17 25.71 19.79 -56.57
C THR A 17 26.07 21.27 -56.82
N HIS A 18 26.63 21.92 -55.79
CA HIS A 18 27.16 23.30 -55.65
C HIS A 18 26.13 24.37 -55.23
N GLU A 19 26.44 25.35 -54.39
CA GLU A 19 27.41 25.60 -53.30
C GLU A 19 26.98 26.95 -52.69
N ASP A 20 27.43 27.24 -51.46
CA ASP A 20 27.66 28.59 -50.94
C ASP A 20 26.50 29.58 -50.66
N ASN A 21 26.16 29.81 -49.38
CA ASN A 21 26.86 30.77 -48.51
C ASN A 21 26.07 31.19 -47.23
N LYS A 22 26.82 31.22 -46.11
CA LYS A 22 26.71 32.13 -44.95
C LYS A 22 25.45 32.14 -44.05
N LYS A 23 25.60 31.60 -42.83
CA LYS A 23 26.03 32.39 -41.65
C LYS A 23 26.30 31.50 -40.41
N ILE A 24 27.57 31.52 -40.00
CA ILE A 24 28.09 31.66 -38.63
C ILE A 24 27.67 30.58 -37.61
N ALA A 25 28.61 29.67 -37.38
CA ALA A 25 28.80 28.95 -36.14
C ALA A 25 29.27 29.90 -35.02
N ASP A 26 28.71 29.75 -33.83
CA ASP A 26 29.44 29.55 -32.56
C ASP A 26 28.44 29.53 -31.40
N GLY A 27 28.30 28.37 -30.77
CA GLY A 27 27.49 28.24 -29.55
C GLY A 27 26.86 26.87 -29.34
N VAL A 28 27.68 25.92 -28.87
CA VAL A 28 27.30 24.82 -27.96
C VAL A 28 26.09 23.97 -28.41
N PHE A 29 26.36 22.83 -29.05
CA PHE A 29 25.37 21.75 -29.13
C PHE A 29 25.03 21.28 -27.71
N PRO A 30 23.77 21.38 -27.23
CA PRO A 30 23.41 20.74 -25.98
C PRO A 30 23.44 19.24 -26.19
N ASN A 31 24.22 18.57 -25.35
CA ASN A 31 24.36 17.14 -25.25
C ASN A 31 22.97 16.49 -25.10
N ILE A 32 22.52 15.72 -26.09
CA ILE A 32 21.20 15.05 -26.14
C ILE A 32 21.05 13.99 -25.03
N LYS A 33 22.07 13.77 -24.19
CA LYS A 33 22.00 12.90 -23.01
C LYS A 33 21.32 13.52 -21.78
N ASN A 34 20.92 14.80 -21.80
CA ASN A 34 20.32 15.48 -20.63
C ASN A 34 18.81 15.77 -20.71
N ILE A 35 18.08 15.20 -21.67
CA ILE A 35 16.63 15.46 -21.83
C ILE A 35 15.73 14.48 -21.04
N PHE A 36 16.30 13.49 -20.35
CA PHE A 36 15.54 12.54 -19.51
C PHE A 36 16.07 12.42 -18.08
N ASN A 37 16.60 13.49 -17.51
CA ASN A 37 16.98 13.53 -16.09
C ASN A 37 16.46 14.77 -15.37
N SER A 38 15.23 15.18 -15.70
CA SER A 38 14.39 15.95 -14.78
C SER A 38 13.32 15.00 -14.24
N SER A 39 13.72 14.08 -13.37
CA SER A 39 12.80 13.70 -12.30
C SER A 39 12.63 14.97 -11.47
N GLU A 40 11.66 15.80 -11.85
CA GLU A 40 11.02 16.66 -10.87
C GLU A 40 10.54 15.70 -9.78
N GLU A 41 11.32 15.54 -8.72
CA GLU A 41 10.74 15.39 -7.40
C GLU A 41 9.85 16.61 -7.24
N MET A 42 8.59 16.48 -7.70
CA MET A 42 7.55 17.43 -7.34
C MET A 42 7.66 17.56 -5.83
N ASP A 43 7.94 18.77 -5.36
CA ASP A 43 8.00 19.11 -3.95
C ASP A 43 6.59 18.87 -3.36
N ARG A 44 6.34 17.61 -2.98
CA ARG A 44 5.04 17.12 -2.55
C ARG A 44 4.81 17.66 -1.15
N LYS A 45 3.85 18.57 -1.04
CA LYS A 45 3.51 19.18 0.24
C LYS A 45 2.78 18.16 1.12
N PRO A 46 3.07 18.14 2.43
CA PRO A 46 2.24 17.43 3.39
C PRO A 46 0.77 17.83 3.25
N GLY A 47 -0.14 16.89 3.45
CA GLY A 47 -1.57 17.14 3.39
C GLY A 47 -2.39 15.86 3.30
N VAL A 48 -3.71 16.01 3.32
CA VAL A 48 -4.65 14.89 3.22
C VAL A 48 -5.28 14.87 1.83
N PHE A 49 -5.14 13.75 1.13
CA PHE A 49 -5.83 13.50 -0.14
C PHE A 49 -6.97 12.52 0.09
N SER A 50 -8.19 12.91 -0.30
CA SER A 50 -9.40 12.09 -0.10
C SER A 50 -10.08 11.78 -1.43
N HIS A 51 -10.44 10.51 -1.63
CA HIS A 51 -11.21 10.08 -2.79
C HIS A 51 -12.05 8.84 -2.45
N ASN A 52 -13.32 8.83 -2.90
CA ASN A 52 -14.24 7.70 -2.77
C ASN A 52 -14.38 7.08 -1.36
N GLY A 53 -14.21 7.87 -0.30
CA GLY A 53 -14.32 7.40 1.09
C GLY A 53 -13.05 6.73 1.63
N VAL A 54 -11.93 6.95 0.98
CA VAL A 54 -10.57 6.68 1.44
C VAL A 54 -9.84 8.02 1.57
N SER A 55 -8.99 8.16 2.59
CA SER A 55 -8.07 9.29 2.70
C SER A 55 -6.65 8.81 2.97
N ILE A 56 -5.68 9.47 2.34
CA ILE A 56 -4.25 9.28 2.60
C ILE A 56 -3.71 10.59 3.16
N SER A 57 -3.14 10.51 4.36
CA SER A 57 -2.45 11.59 5.04
C SER A 57 -0.97 11.51 4.68
N GLN A 58 -0.50 12.48 3.89
CA GLN A 58 0.85 12.52 3.35
C GLN A 58 1.77 13.42 4.14
N THR A 59 3.02 13.00 4.27
CA THR A 59 4.17 13.75 4.78
C THR A 59 5.03 14.35 3.66
N GLY A 60 4.75 13.98 2.41
CA GLY A 60 5.38 14.51 1.19
C GLY A 60 6.29 13.51 0.48
N HIS A 61 7.24 12.90 1.22
CA HIS A 61 8.29 12.05 0.64
C HIS A 61 8.31 10.61 1.17
N ALA A 62 7.30 10.21 1.95
CA ALA A 62 7.22 8.86 2.49
C ALA A 62 7.23 7.81 1.38
N LYS A 63 8.03 6.77 1.61
CA LYS A 63 8.08 5.56 0.76
C LYS A 63 7.21 4.44 1.31
N GLN A 64 6.64 4.63 2.48
CA GLN A 64 5.85 3.64 3.19
C GLN A 64 4.45 4.17 3.46
N LEU A 65 3.47 3.28 3.42
CA LEU A 65 2.08 3.60 3.76
C LEU A 65 1.55 2.59 4.77
N VAL A 66 0.98 3.05 5.88
CA VAL A 66 0.27 2.18 6.84
C VAL A 66 -1.24 2.30 6.62
N ILE A 67 -1.90 1.18 6.33
CA ILE A 67 -3.37 1.12 6.25
C ILE A 67 -3.94 0.86 7.63
N ILE A 68 -4.79 1.77 8.12
CA ILE A 68 -5.46 1.66 9.41
C ILE A 68 -6.97 1.61 9.17
N ALA A 69 -7.53 0.43 9.38
CA ALA A 69 -8.95 0.15 9.22
C ALA A 69 -9.30 -1.12 10.00
N HIS A 70 -10.59 -1.36 10.25
CA HIS A 70 -11.01 -2.76 10.43
C HIS A 70 -10.99 -3.46 9.08
N GLY A 71 -10.81 -4.77 9.08
CA GLY A 71 -10.67 -5.51 7.84
C GLY A 71 -11.26 -6.91 7.90
N GLY A 72 -11.43 -7.50 6.72
CA GLY A 72 -11.74 -8.91 6.56
C GLY A 72 -12.09 -9.22 5.11
N TRP A 73 -12.16 -10.49 4.77
CA TRP A 73 -12.39 -10.92 3.39
C TRP A 73 -13.44 -12.03 3.32
N LYS A 74 -14.22 -12.04 2.23
CA LYS A 74 -15.16 -13.14 1.91
C LYS A 74 -15.00 -13.58 0.46
N GLU A 75 -14.95 -14.89 0.26
CA GLU A 75 -14.70 -15.50 -1.05
C GLU A 75 -15.89 -15.40 -2.01
N LEU A 76 -17.11 -15.70 -1.55
CA LEU A 76 -18.18 -16.10 -2.47
C LEU A 76 -19.54 -15.44 -2.25
N GLU A 77 -20.17 -15.20 -3.41
CA GLU A 77 -21.61 -15.05 -3.61
C GLU A 77 -22.35 -16.27 -3.11
N ARG A 78 -23.09 -16.13 -1.99
CA ARG A 78 -24.09 -17.13 -1.62
C ARG A 78 -25.14 -17.20 -2.73
N ASN A 79 -25.23 -18.34 -3.41
CA ASN A 79 -26.30 -18.67 -4.36
C ASN A 79 -27.68 -18.88 -3.71
N THR A 80 -27.85 -18.52 -2.43
CA THR A 80 -29.00 -18.94 -1.64
C THR A 80 -29.69 -17.75 -0.98
N THR A 81 -30.30 -16.90 -1.79
CA THR A 81 -31.69 -16.44 -1.57
C THR A 81 -32.24 -16.00 -2.93
N LEU A 82 -33.51 -16.30 -3.22
CA LEU A 82 -34.23 -15.85 -4.42
C LEU A 82 -34.26 -14.31 -4.61
N PHE A 83 -33.68 -13.54 -3.68
CA PHE A 83 -33.80 -12.08 -3.60
C PHE A 83 -32.48 -11.31 -3.39
N SER A 84 -31.29 -11.94 -3.30
CA SER A 84 -30.02 -11.20 -3.41
C SER A 84 -28.81 -12.09 -3.71
N ARG A 85 -28.01 -11.74 -4.72
CA ARG A 85 -26.63 -12.23 -4.89
C ARG A 85 -25.73 -11.45 -3.93
N GLN A 86 -25.12 -12.11 -2.96
CA GLN A 86 -24.19 -11.44 -2.05
C GLN A 86 -22.76 -11.37 -2.62
N THR A 87 -22.43 -10.39 -3.47
CA THR A 87 -21.09 -10.29 -4.09
C THR A 87 -19.94 -10.39 -3.09
N GLY A 88 -19.03 -11.34 -3.34
CA GLY A 88 -17.78 -11.55 -2.59
C GLY A 88 -16.87 -10.32 -2.62
N ASP A 89 -15.76 -10.34 -1.89
CA ASP A 89 -14.80 -9.23 -1.94
C ASP A 89 -13.84 -9.34 -3.13
N GLY A 90 -13.62 -10.56 -3.64
CA GLY A 90 -12.81 -10.79 -4.83
C GLY A 90 -11.32 -10.61 -4.61
N TRP A 91 -10.59 -10.43 -5.71
CA TRP A 91 -9.14 -10.36 -5.74
C TRP A 91 -8.70 -9.10 -6.50
N THR A 92 -7.52 -8.59 -6.19
CA THR A 92 -6.91 -7.44 -6.87
C THR A 92 -5.42 -7.69 -7.08
N SER A 93 -4.82 -6.99 -8.04
CA SER A 93 -3.38 -7.04 -8.26
C SER A 93 -2.67 -5.98 -7.44
N VAL A 94 -1.55 -6.34 -6.83
CA VAL A 94 -0.68 -5.39 -6.13
C VAL A 94 0.04 -4.51 -7.16
N PRO A 95 0.11 -3.18 -6.97
CA PRO A 95 0.87 -2.31 -7.87
C PRO A 95 2.33 -2.76 -8.04
N HIS A 96 2.85 -2.70 -9.26
CA HIS A 96 4.26 -3.03 -9.51
C HIS A 96 5.18 -2.10 -8.71
N GLY A 97 6.26 -2.66 -8.16
CA GLY A 97 7.20 -1.93 -7.32
C GLY A 97 6.77 -1.78 -5.85
N THR A 98 5.57 -2.24 -5.48
CA THR A 98 5.07 -2.18 -4.11
C THR A 98 5.02 -3.57 -3.48
N ARG A 99 5.53 -3.73 -2.26
CA ARG A 99 5.30 -4.92 -1.42
C ARG A 99 4.20 -4.62 -0.41
N ILE A 100 3.37 -5.62 -0.07
CA ILE A 100 2.43 -5.53 1.05
C ILE A 100 2.93 -6.42 2.18
N ASP A 101 3.14 -5.84 3.35
CA ASP A 101 3.54 -6.54 4.56
C ASP A 101 2.31 -6.74 5.47
N PHE A 102 2.04 -8.00 5.83
CA PHE A 102 0.94 -8.38 6.72
C PHE A 102 1.45 -8.70 8.12
N TYR A 103 0.80 -8.12 9.13
CA TYR A 103 1.16 -8.24 10.55
C TYR A 103 0.32 -9.26 11.31
N SER A 104 -0.52 -10.01 10.59
CA SER A 104 -1.16 -11.23 11.07
C SER A 104 -1.13 -12.27 9.95
N LYS A 105 -1.41 -13.51 10.33
CA LYS A 105 -1.75 -14.56 9.38
C LYS A 105 -3.10 -14.28 8.71
N ASP A 106 -3.35 -14.94 7.59
CA ASP A 106 -4.69 -14.96 7.00
C ASP A 106 -5.72 -15.51 8.01
N GLN A 107 -6.94 -14.96 8.02
CA GLN A 107 -8.03 -15.31 8.94
C GLN A 107 -7.80 -14.91 10.41
N ASP A 108 -6.82 -14.05 10.67
CA ASP A 108 -6.48 -13.58 12.02
C ASP A 108 -6.74 -12.06 12.19
N VAL A 109 -6.71 -11.61 13.44
CA VAL A 109 -6.89 -10.21 13.83
C VAL A 109 -5.55 -9.48 13.94
N VAL A 110 -5.54 -8.19 13.59
CA VAL A 110 -4.39 -7.29 13.75
C VAL A 110 -4.77 -6.15 14.69
N LYS A 111 -3.81 -5.71 15.51
CA LYS A 111 -3.92 -4.45 16.24
C LYS A 111 -3.32 -3.32 15.39
N GLY A 112 -4.15 -2.68 14.56
CA GLY A 112 -3.68 -1.73 13.54
C GLY A 112 -2.86 -0.55 14.08
N LEU A 113 -3.24 0.00 15.24
CA LEU A 113 -2.44 1.04 15.89
C LEU A 113 -1.06 0.55 16.36
N SER A 114 -0.95 -0.70 16.79
CA SER A 114 0.33 -1.28 17.19
C SER A 114 1.26 -1.41 15.98
N VAL A 115 0.72 -1.71 14.79
CA VAL A 115 1.49 -1.68 13.52
C VAL A 115 2.00 -0.28 13.23
N LEU A 116 1.13 0.74 13.26
CA LEU A 116 1.56 2.13 13.04
C LEU A 116 2.64 2.55 14.04
N SER A 117 2.46 2.23 15.33
CA SER A 117 3.44 2.54 16.37
C SER A 117 4.79 1.88 16.09
N GLU A 118 4.79 0.61 15.70
CA GLU A 118 6.02 -0.14 15.50
C GLU A 118 6.78 0.29 14.26
N VAL A 119 6.06 0.51 13.16
CA VAL A 119 6.62 1.02 11.91
C VAL A 119 7.20 2.44 12.12
N ASN A 120 6.53 3.29 12.91
CA ASN A 120 7.05 4.61 13.26
C ASN A 120 8.32 4.57 14.12
N LYS A 121 8.46 3.57 15.01
CA LYS A 121 9.66 3.39 15.84
C LYS A 121 10.86 2.89 15.02
N ARG A 122 10.62 2.01 14.05
CA ARG A 122 11.66 1.32 13.27
C ARG A 122 11.45 1.48 11.74
N PRO A 123 11.34 2.71 11.22
CA PRO A 123 10.91 2.95 9.84
C PRO A 123 11.86 2.38 8.78
N HIS A 124 13.17 2.46 9.00
CA HIS A 124 14.16 1.90 8.08
C HIS A 124 14.18 0.36 8.09
N GLU A 125 13.92 -0.27 9.23
CA GLU A 125 13.77 -1.73 9.31
C GLU A 125 12.50 -2.17 8.59
N ALA A 126 11.40 -1.44 8.80
CA ALA A 126 10.11 -1.72 8.19
C ALA A 126 10.14 -1.71 6.64
N LEU A 127 11.01 -0.91 6.01
CA LEU A 127 11.22 -0.96 4.55
C LEU A 127 11.69 -2.34 4.06
N ASN A 128 12.49 -3.04 4.86
CA ASN A 128 13.00 -4.38 4.54
C ASN A 128 12.05 -5.49 5.04
N GLY A 129 11.19 -5.13 5.99
CA GLY A 129 10.21 -5.98 6.67
C GLY A 129 10.61 -6.16 8.12
N LEU A 130 9.69 -5.82 9.04
CA LEU A 130 9.95 -5.88 10.47
C LEU A 130 10.17 -7.32 10.94
N GLU A 131 11.30 -7.53 11.61
CA GLU A 131 11.58 -8.76 12.33
C GLU A 131 11.09 -8.65 13.79
N PRO A 132 10.75 -9.78 14.44
CA PRO A 132 10.28 -9.77 15.81
C PRO A 132 11.40 -9.31 16.76
N CYS A 133 11.08 -8.32 17.58
CA CYS A 133 12.01 -7.71 18.53
C CYS A 133 11.30 -7.45 19.87
N ILE A 134 12.08 -7.48 20.96
CA ILE A 134 11.62 -7.07 22.29
C ILE A 134 12.21 -5.69 22.58
N ASP A 135 11.35 -4.71 22.81
CA ASP A 135 11.73 -3.34 23.18
C ASP A 135 12.01 -3.22 24.69
N LEU A 136 12.81 -4.15 25.23
CA LEU A 136 13.22 -4.19 26.65
C LEU A 136 14.66 -4.64 26.80
N SER A 137 15.38 -4.03 27.72
CA SER A 137 16.74 -4.46 28.07
C SER A 137 16.73 -5.79 28.84
N ASP A 138 17.86 -6.51 28.83
CA ASP A 138 18.00 -7.73 29.65
C ASP A 138 17.80 -7.44 31.15
N SER A 139 18.15 -6.24 31.62
CA SER A 139 17.88 -5.81 32.99
C SER A 139 16.39 -5.63 33.27
N ASP A 140 15.63 -5.05 32.34
CA ASP A 140 14.18 -4.90 32.49
C ASP A 140 13.48 -6.26 32.49
N ILE A 141 13.95 -7.17 31.63
CA ILE A 141 13.46 -8.55 31.58
C ILE A 141 13.75 -9.27 32.90
N ALA A 142 14.94 -9.10 33.48
CA ALA A 142 15.29 -9.68 34.76
C ALA A 142 14.41 -9.13 35.89
N LEU A 143 14.13 -7.82 35.90
CA LEU A 143 13.24 -7.19 36.87
C LEU A 143 11.80 -7.70 36.74
N LEU A 144 11.29 -7.82 35.51
CA LEU A 144 9.97 -8.37 35.24
C LEU A 144 9.86 -9.83 35.67
N ALA A 145 10.88 -10.64 35.38
CA ALA A 145 10.98 -12.04 35.78
C ALA A 145 10.90 -12.18 37.31
N GLN A 146 11.65 -11.35 38.04
CA GLN A 146 11.60 -11.30 39.50
C GLN A 146 10.21 -10.90 40.01
N SER A 147 9.59 -9.88 39.42
CA SER A 147 8.27 -9.38 39.84
C SER A 147 7.15 -10.40 39.64
N ARG A 148 7.26 -11.24 38.59
CA ARG A 148 6.28 -12.26 38.22
C ARG A 148 6.59 -13.64 38.80
N ASN A 149 7.75 -13.80 39.45
CA ASN A 149 8.25 -15.08 39.96
C ASN A 149 8.30 -16.17 38.87
N ILE A 150 8.79 -15.83 37.67
CA ILE A 150 8.99 -16.76 36.55
C ILE A 150 10.39 -16.58 35.93
N PRO A 151 10.93 -17.57 35.21
CA PRO A 151 12.20 -17.44 34.50
C PRO A 151 12.22 -16.28 33.48
N ALA A 152 13.36 -15.61 33.35
CA ALA A 152 13.56 -14.55 32.35
C ALA A 152 13.35 -15.04 30.90
N ALA A 153 13.64 -16.32 30.63
CA ALA A 153 13.36 -16.95 29.34
C ALA A 153 11.85 -17.01 29.05
N ASP A 154 11.02 -17.25 30.06
CA ASP A 154 9.56 -17.29 29.90
C ASP A 154 9.00 -15.90 29.68
N VAL A 155 9.53 -14.88 30.36
CA VAL A 155 9.22 -13.47 30.06
C VAL A 155 9.57 -13.13 28.61
N LYS A 156 10.78 -13.50 28.15
CA LYS A 156 11.20 -13.30 26.75
C LYS A 156 10.23 -13.96 25.77
N ASN A 157 9.87 -15.22 26.03
CA ASN A 157 8.95 -15.97 25.19
C ASN A 157 7.54 -15.35 25.16
N GLU A 158 7.03 -14.86 26.29
CA GLU A 158 5.76 -14.13 26.36
C GLU A 158 5.80 -12.82 25.58
N MET A 159 6.86 -12.03 25.74
CA MET A 159 7.02 -10.76 25.04
C MET A 159 7.17 -10.97 23.53
N MET A 160 7.92 -11.99 23.09
CA MET A 160 8.06 -12.33 21.67
C MET A 160 6.73 -12.73 21.03
N LYS A 161 5.83 -13.40 21.77
CA LYS A 161 4.48 -13.72 21.27
C LYS A 161 3.61 -12.48 21.04
N LEU A 162 3.94 -11.37 21.70
CA LEU A 162 3.24 -10.10 21.58
C LEU A 162 3.93 -9.12 20.63
N ALA A 163 5.12 -9.46 20.14
CA ALA A 163 5.89 -8.62 19.23
C ALA A 163 5.12 -8.40 17.92
N ILE A 164 5.20 -7.18 17.39
CA ILE A 164 4.64 -6.82 16.09
C ILE A 164 5.75 -6.99 15.04
N TYR A 165 5.51 -7.86 14.07
CA TYR A 165 6.45 -8.17 13.00
C TYR A 165 5.69 -8.62 11.75
N ARG A 166 6.40 -8.60 10.61
CA ARG A 166 5.86 -9.06 9.34
C ARG A 166 5.70 -10.59 9.38
N ASN A 167 4.46 -11.06 9.34
CA ASN A 167 4.13 -12.48 9.30
C ASN A 167 4.17 -13.02 7.86
N GLU A 168 3.58 -12.28 6.93
CA GLU A 168 3.46 -12.66 5.52
C GLU A 168 3.71 -11.43 4.65
N TYR A 169 4.06 -11.63 3.39
CA TYR A 169 4.15 -10.55 2.41
C TYR A 169 3.72 -10.99 1.02
N ILE A 170 3.33 -10.02 0.20
CA ILE A 170 3.01 -10.20 -1.21
C ILE A 170 3.78 -9.16 -2.04
N SER A 171 4.34 -9.58 -3.17
CA SER A 171 5.17 -8.73 -4.02
C SER A 171 4.35 -7.99 -5.08
N GLY A 172 4.91 -6.91 -5.62
CA GLY A 172 4.26 -6.11 -6.64
C GLY A 172 4.02 -6.90 -7.93
N GLY A 173 2.79 -6.84 -8.46
CA GLY A 173 2.34 -7.63 -9.60
C GLY A 173 1.62 -8.93 -9.22
N ASP A 174 1.77 -9.41 -7.99
CA ASP A 174 1.04 -10.59 -7.52
C ASP A 174 -0.44 -10.28 -7.27
N VAL A 175 -1.25 -11.34 -7.16
CA VAL A 175 -2.67 -11.27 -6.84
C VAL A 175 -2.86 -11.41 -5.33
N VAL A 176 -3.69 -10.53 -4.75
CA VAL A 176 -4.02 -10.49 -3.32
C VAL A 176 -5.53 -10.46 -3.11
N LYS A 177 -5.99 -10.98 -1.97
CA LYS A 177 -7.37 -10.82 -1.52
C LYS A 177 -7.71 -9.33 -1.49
N ASN A 178 -8.79 -8.94 -2.14
CA ASN A 178 -9.23 -7.56 -2.12
C ASN A 178 -9.95 -7.27 -0.80
N TYR A 179 -9.20 -7.22 0.30
CA TYR A 179 -9.75 -7.12 1.66
C TYR A 179 -10.74 -5.95 1.75
N ALA A 180 -11.90 -6.22 2.36
CA ALA A 180 -12.82 -5.17 2.71
C ALA A 180 -12.29 -4.41 3.92
N LEU A 181 -12.27 -3.10 3.82
CA LEU A 181 -11.78 -2.16 4.80
C LEU A 181 -12.96 -1.33 5.33
N TYR A 182 -13.02 -1.15 6.64
CA TYR A 182 -14.09 -0.41 7.30
C TYR A 182 -13.50 0.73 8.14
N TYR A 183 -14.30 1.79 8.27
CA TYR A 183 -14.00 2.92 9.15
C TYR A 183 -13.60 2.45 10.56
N HIS A 184 -12.54 3.04 11.10
CA HIS A 184 -12.12 2.88 12.49
C HIS A 184 -12.53 4.14 13.27
N ASP A 185 -13.04 3.99 14.49
CA ASP A 185 -13.50 5.12 15.34
C ASP A 185 -12.47 6.25 15.50
N GLN A 186 -11.19 5.92 15.59
CA GLN A 186 -10.05 6.83 15.72
C GLN A 186 -9.59 7.48 14.40
N THR A 187 -10.26 7.27 13.27
CA THR A 187 -9.85 7.81 11.96
C THR A 187 -9.62 9.33 12.00
N ASP A 188 -10.56 10.09 12.52
CA ASP A 188 -10.50 11.56 12.55
C ASP A 188 -9.30 12.04 13.40
N PHE A 189 -9.09 11.42 14.57
CA PHE A 189 -7.95 11.68 15.44
C PHE A 189 -6.61 11.32 14.79
N LEU A 190 -6.53 10.19 14.10
CA LEU A 190 -5.30 9.74 13.44
C LEU A 190 -4.89 10.67 12.30
N LEU A 191 -5.85 11.17 11.52
CA LEU A 191 -5.56 12.12 10.44
C LEU A 191 -5.02 13.44 10.99
N GLU A 192 -5.66 13.98 12.04
CA GLU A 192 -5.22 15.22 12.69
C GLU A 192 -3.84 15.04 13.31
N LYS A 193 -3.66 14.00 14.13
CA LYS A 193 -2.39 13.69 14.80
C LYS A 193 -1.25 13.50 13.81
N HIS A 194 -1.49 12.76 12.73
CA HIS A 194 -0.46 12.52 11.73
C HIS A 194 -0.03 13.81 11.01
N GLN A 195 -0.93 14.78 10.83
CA GLN A 195 -0.57 16.05 10.21
C GLN A 195 0.06 17.05 11.20
N SER A 196 -0.31 17.00 12.49
CA SER A 196 0.21 17.93 13.51
C SER A 196 1.51 17.47 14.17
N GLU A 197 1.74 16.16 14.28
CA GLU A 197 2.86 15.54 15.03
C GLU A 197 3.78 14.69 14.14
N SER A 198 3.76 14.89 12.82
CA SER A 198 4.63 14.15 11.88
C SER A 198 6.11 14.60 12.00
N ASP A 199 6.76 14.24 13.10
CA ASP A 199 8.22 14.24 13.20
C ASP A 199 8.81 13.15 12.29
N ASN A 200 8.08 12.04 12.10
CA ASN A 200 8.44 10.97 11.17
C ASN A 200 7.84 11.24 9.78
N LYS A 201 8.70 11.61 8.82
CA LYS A 201 8.34 11.90 7.43
C LYS A 201 8.50 10.71 6.47
N GLU A 202 8.77 9.53 7.02
CA GLU A 202 9.07 8.33 6.21
C GLU A 202 7.81 7.50 5.91
N ILE A 203 6.72 7.78 6.62
CA ILE A 203 5.49 6.98 6.61
C ILE A 203 4.31 7.89 6.37
N ASP A 204 3.44 7.48 5.46
CA ASP A 204 2.09 8.02 5.30
C ASP A 204 1.07 7.07 5.93
N ILE A 205 -0.15 7.56 6.18
CA ILE A 205 -1.26 6.71 6.65
C ILE A 205 -2.44 6.75 5.69
N ALA A 206 -3.07 5.60 5.47
CA ALA A 206 -4.31 5.43 4.72
C ALA A 206 -5.43 4.98 5.66
N VAL A 207 -6.59 5.62 5.54
CA VAL A 207 -7.77 5.35 6.37
C VAL A 207 -9.03 5.32 5.52
N VAL A 208 -10.03 4.56 5.97
CA VAL A 208 -11.39 4.60 5.42
C VAL A 208 -12.16 5.70 6.12
N THR A 209 -12.72 6.65 5.37
CA THR A 209 -13.52 7.77 5.91
C THR A 209 -15.03 7.56 5.75
N ASP A 210 -15.44 6.60 4.92
CA ASP A 210 -16.86 6.23 4.77
C ASP A 210 -17.34 5.40 5.95
N LYS A 211 -18.14 6.03 6.83
CA LYS A 211 -18.69 5.38 8.04
C LYS A 211 -19.80 4.37 7.73
N LYS A 212 -20.37 4.37 6.52
CA LYS A 212 -21.56 3.57 6.16
C LYS A 212 -21.23 2.38 5.28
N HIS A 213 -20.24 2.52 4.41
CA HIS A 213 -19.91 1.51 3.42
C HIS A 213 -18.46 1.07 3.54
N LYS A 214 -18.25 -0.24 3.38
CA LYS A 214 -16.91 -0.81 3.22
C LYS A 214 -16.24 -0.24 1.97
N LYS A 215 -14.92 -0.10 2.05
CA LYS A 215 -14.02 0.06 0.91
C LYS A 215 -13.25 -1.21 0.70
N HIS A 216 -12.47 -1.25 -0.35
CA HIS A 216 -11.63 -2.37 -0.70
C HIS A 216 -10.17 -1.94 -0.78
N LEU A 217 -9.25 -2.89 -0.63
CA LEU A 217 -7.83 -2.65 -0.79
C LEU A 217 -7.51 -2.02 -2.16
N SER A 218 -8.22 -2.41 -3.21
CA SER A 218 -8.15 -1.80 -4.54
C SER A 218 -8.51 -0.31 -4.55
N ASP A 219 -9.43 0.15 -3.69
CA ASP A 219 -9.78 1.57 -3.60
C ASP A 219 -8.59 2.38 -3.06
N ILE A 220 -7.81 1.81 -2.13
CA ILE A 220 -6.56 2.43 -1.67
C ILE A 220 -5.58 2.55 -2.84
N PHE A 221 -5.40 1.50 -3.65
CA PHE A 221 -4.51 1.54 -4.81
C PHE A 221 -4.94 2.57 -5.85
N ASP A 222 -6.25 2.72 -6.07
CA ASP A 222 -6.78 3.75 -6.96
C ASP A 222 -6.50 5.16 -6.44
N VAL A 223 -6.60 5.37 -5.12
CA VAL A 223 -6.23 6.66 -4.50
C VAL A 223 -4.72 6.93 -4.67
N ILE A 224 -3.85 5.95 -4.38
CA ILE A 224 -2.39 6.04 -4.59
C ILE A 224 -2.07 6.42 -6.04
N LYS A 225 -2.68 5.73 -7.00
CA LYS A 225 -2.49 5.98 -8.43
C LYS A 225 -2.93 7.40 -8.83
N ARG A 226 -4.05 7.88 -8.31
CA ARG A 226 -4.55 9.25 -8.58
C ARG A 226 -3.66 10.33 -8.01
N MET A 227 -3.02 10.07 -6.88
CA MET A 227 -2.05 10.98 -6.28
C MET A 227 -0.72 10.99 -7.05
N GLY A 228 -0.52 10.06 -8.00
CA GLY A 228 0.74 9.92 -8.74
C GLY A 228 1.90 9.51 -7.84
N VAL A 229 1.62 8.84 -6.72
CA VAL A 229 2.64 8.38 -5.77
C VAL A 229 2.88 6.89 -5.92
N THR A 230 4.06 6.45 -5.49
CA THR A 230 4.43 5.04 -5.43
C THR A 230 5.03 4.80 -4.06
N TYR A 231 4.55 3.77 -3.37
CA TYR A 231 5.08 3.32 -2.10
C TYR A 231 5.86 2.03 -2.33
N ASP A 232 7.05 1.93 -1.75
CA ASP A 232 7.87 0.72 -1.79
C ASP A 232 7.20 -0.37 -0.94
N VAL A 233 6.61 0.02 0.20
CA VAL A 233 5.95 -0.90 1.15
C VAL A 233 4.62 -0.34 1.63
N ILE A 234 3.59 -1.18 1.59
CA ILE A 234 2.30 -0.96 2.25
C ILE A 234 2.20 -1.90 3.45
N HIS A 235 2.09 -1.32 4.64
CA HIS A 235 1.89 -2.02 5.90
C HIS A 235 0.39 -2.22 6.13
N PHE A 236 -0.07 -3.46 6.00
CA PHE A 236 -1.48 -3.81 6.15
C PHE A 236 -1.83 -3.97 7.63
N GLY A 237 -2.26 -2.87 8.26
CA GLY A 237 -2.65 -2.81 9.68
C GLY A 237 -4.10 -3.20 9.96
N ALA A 238 -4.86 -3.64 8.95
CA ALA A 238 -6.25 -4.07 9.14
C ALA A 238 -6.36 -5.58 9.43
N CYS A 239 -7.44 -6.00 10.09
CA CYS A 239 -7.71 -7.42 10.32
C CYS A 239 -7.87 -8.20 9.01
N ARG A 240 -7.54 -9.49 9.02
CA ARG A 240 -7.65 -10.39 7.86
C ARG A 240 -8.68 -11.49 8.07
N VAL A 241 -9.64 -11.27 8.97
CA VAL A 241 -10.65 -12.25 9.37
C VAL A 241 -11.49 -12.74 8.18
N ASP A 242 -11.84 -14.02 8.20
CA ASP A 242 -12.81 -14.56 7.25
C ASP A 242 -14.24 -14.09 7.60
N ARG A 243 -14.94 -13.58 6.60
CA ARG A 243 -16.32 -13.08 6.69
C ARG A 243 -17.31 -13.96 5.92
N SER A 244 -16.90 -15.16 5.50
CA SER A 244 -17.76 -16.13 4.79
C SER A 244 -18.90 -16.70 5.64
N GLY A 245 -18.86 -16.48 6.96
CA GLY A 245 -19.92 -16.88 7.90
C GLY A 245 -19.79 -18.31 8.40
N HIS A 246 -18.59 -18.90 8.33
CA HIS A 246 -18.25 -20.04 9.17
C HIS A 246 -18.05 -19.49 10.58
N ALA A 247 -18.94 -19.85 11.51
CA ALA A 247 -18.68 -19.61 12.92
C ALA A 247 -17.31 -20.22 13.25
N ILE A 248 -16.40 -19.42 13.80
CA ILE A 248 -15.18 -19.96 14.40
C ILE A 248 -15.66 -20.94 15.49
N PRO A 249 -15.39 -22.26 15.38
CA PRO A 249 -15.78 -23.18 16.44
C PRO A 249 -15.00 -22.80 17.69
N GLY A 250 -15.65 -22.15 18.67
CA GLY A 250 -15.00 -21.84 19.95
C GLY A 250 -15.41 -20.56 20.70
N LEU A 251 -16.35 -19.74 20.21
CA LEU A 251 -16.78 -18.52 20.92
C LEU A 251 -18.23 -18.52 21.42
N ASP A 252 -18.89 -19.67 21.38
CA ASP A 252 -20.18 -19.88 22.05
C ASP A 252 -19.98 -20.76 23.28
N ASN A 253 -19.41 -20.23 24.35
CA ASN A 253 -19.64 -20.76 25.69
C ASN A 253 -19.38 -19.68 26.75
N HIS A 254 -20.38 -19.55 27.63
CA HIS A 254 -20.53 -18.58 28.74
C HIS A 254 -21.12 -17.22 28.31
N ALA A 255 -22.30 -16.80 28.76
CA ALA A 255 -23.11 -17.25 29.89
C ALA A 255 -24.59 -16.92 29.67
N SER A 256 -25.43 -17.94 29.77
CA SER A 256 -26.78 -17.81 30.32
C SER A 256 -26.91 -18.89 31.38
N LYS A 257 -26.51 -18.56 32.60
CA LYS A 257 -26.98 -19.25 33.79
C LYS A 257 -27.94 -18.30 34.50
N LYS A 258 -29.17 -18.82 34.58
CA LYS A 258 -30.35 -18.45 35.36
C LYS A 258 -30.17 -17.38 36.44
#